data_AF-A0A2K3J0G7-F1
#
_entry.id   AF-A0A2K3J0G7-F1
#
_cell.length_a   1.000
_cell.length_b   1.000
_cell.length_c   1.000
_cell.angle_alpha   90.00
_cell.angle_beta   90.00
_cell.angle_gamma   90.00
#
_symmetry.space_group_name_H-M   'P 1'
#
loop_
_entity.id
_entity.type
_entity.pdbx_description
1 polymer ?
#
loop_
_entity_poly.entity_id
_entity_poly.type
_entity_poly.pdbx_seq_one_letter_code
_entity_poly.pdbx_strand_id
1 'polypeptide(L)'
;MDTFFTTGFGILFSILLFLLTYLQTIGVKKVRAKFANQDIHRSFMRRMIFEEYAPKFKDLTKIVEGKAREFRVSINDLLSEEQVLNALFTEVFDSDQISPSQRVEIENRLNKCLDRIEQESEESGSIDFRQLLLEKKQKSNIFFILVGTASLLGATSSFAYTFFETKILNTELILSGVIVLVASVAALSAISVILINKEVVEQPSRLVAQMMSSELENDVRKILEKLKIKYSISPKLGGMRPAFILDIKGKKVVIDAKAWNNIVPLHQIRRTKDYLNELANTEGVDQVLLVTNEKTPLPLSQIKNDTIST
;
A
#
# COMPACT_ATOMS: atom_id res chain seq x y z
N MET A 1 -11.92 -21.15 40.81
CA MET A 1 -11.28 -21.47 39.52
C MET A 1 -12.19 -21.12 38.35
N ASP A 2 -13.50 -20.99 38.60
CA ASP A 2 -14.52 -20.82 37.56
C ASP A 2 -14.42 -19.48 36.82
N THR A 3 -14.03 -18.40 37.50
CA THR A 3 -13.81 -17.08 36.88
C THR A 3 -12.71 -17.06 35.81
N PHE A 4 -11.67 -17.90 35.97
CA PHE A 4 -10.62 -18.04 34.95
C PHE A 4 -11.14 -18.82 33.75
N PHE A 5 -11.97 -19.84 33.97
CA PHE A 5 -12.60 -20.60 32.90
C PHE A 5 -13.61 -19.76 32.10
N THR A 6 -14.45 -18.96 32.76
CA THR A 6 -15.40 -18.08 32.08
C THR A 6 -14.71 -17.00 31.25
N THR A 7 -13.68 -16.38 31.82
CA THR A 7 -12.87 -15.36 31.13
C THR A 7 -12.15 -15.94 29.92
N GLY A 8 -11.51 -17.11 30.08
CA GLY A 8 -10.82 -17.80 29.00
C GLY A 8 -11.78 -18.23 27.88
N PHE A 9 -12.96 -18.72 28.23
CA PHE A 9 -14.00 -19.10 27.27
C PHE A 9 -14.50 -17.90 26.46
N GLY A 10 -14.76 -16.76 27.10
CA GLY A 10 -15.19 -15.53 26.41
C GLY A 10 -14.16 -14.99 25.43
N ILE A 11 -12.88 -15.01 25.80
CA ILE A 11 -11.78 -14.60 24.90
C ILE A 11 -11.66 -15.58 23.72
N LEU A 12 -11.67 -16.89 23.97
CA LEU A 12 -11.56 -17.91 22.92
C LEU A 12 -12.74 -17.83 21.94
N PHE A 13 -13.96 -17.61 22.43
CA PHE A 13 -15.14 -17.41 21.61
C PHE A 13 -15.02 -16.14 20.75
N SER A 14 -14.51 -15.04 21.31
CA SER A 14 -14.22 -13.80 20.56
C SER A 14 -13.24 -14.04 19.42
N ILE A 15 -12.15 -14.78 19.69
CA ILE A 15 -11.13 -15.11 18.69
C ILE A 15 -11.74 -15.96 17.57
N LEU A 16 -12.54 -16.97 17.91
CA LEU A 16 -13.16 -17.86 16.93
C LEU A 16 -14.14 -17.11 16.02
N LEU A 17 -15.00 -16.27 16.61
CA LEU A 17 -15.92 -15.42 15.84
C LEU A 17 -15.18 -14.42 14.97
N PHE A 18 -14.14 -13.77 15.49
CA PHE A 18 -13.30 -12.86 14.74
C PHE A 18 -12.69 -13.55 13.51
N LEU A 19 -12.08 -14.73 13.69
CA LEU A 19 -11.44 -15.47 12.60
C LEU A 19 -12.45 -15.92 11.54
N LEU A 20 -13.62 -16.44 11.95
CA LEU A 20 -14.67 -16.84 11.01
C LEU A 20 -15.17 -15.64 10.21
N THR A 21 -15.44 -14.52 10.88
CA THR A 21 -15.95 -13.31 10.21
C THR A 21 -14.88 -12.69 9.32
N TYR A 22 -13.61 -12.67 9.76
CA TYR A 22 -12.48 -12.21 8.96
C TYR A 22 -12.33 -13.05 7.68
N LEU A 23 -12.39 -14.39 7.81
CA LEU A 23 -12.31 -15.29 6.66
C LEU A 23 -13.49 -15.07 5.69
N GLN A 24 -14.71 -14.92 6.19
CA GLN A 24 -15.90 -14.71 5.37
C GLN A 24 -15.97 -13.33 4.68
N THR A 25 -15.34 -12.30 5.27
CA THR A 25 -15.39 -10.93 4.74
C THR A 25 -14.12 -10.59 3.97
N ILE A 26 -13.02 -10.33 4.68
CA ILE A 26 -11.75 -9.88 4.13
C ILE A 26 -11.07 -11.02 3.37
N GLY A 27 -11.06 -12.24 3.93
CA GLY A 27 -10.46 -13.42 3.32
C GLY A 27 -11.09 -13.77 1.98
N VAL A 28 -12.41 -13.93 1.93
CA VAL A 28 -13.16 -14.21 0.69
C VAL A 28 -12.94 -13.10 -0.35
N LYS A 29 -12.98 -11.83 0.06
CA LYS A 29 -12.75 -10.71 -0.87
C LYS A 29 -11.36 -10.79 -1.53
N LYS A 30 -10.32 -11.09 -0.75
CA LYS A 30 -8.95 -11.26 -1.25
C LYS A 30 -8.81 -12.46 -2.18
N VAL A 31 -9.44 -13.59 -1.83
CA VAL A 31 -9.44 -14.78 -2.68
C VAL A 31 -10.13 -14.47 -4.02
N ARG A 32 -11.25 -13.74 -4.02
CA ARG A 32 -11.92 -13.30 -5.25
C ARG A 32 -11.04 -12.36 -6.08
N ALA A 33 -10.36 -11.40 -5.45
CA ALA A 33 -9.44 -10.51 -6.14
C ALA A 33 -8.26 -11.27 -6.78
N LYS A 34 -7.69 -12.24 -6.06
CA LYS A 34 -6.65 -13.13 -6.60
C LYS A 34 -7.14 -13.89 -7.82
N PHE A 35 -8.32 -14.49 -7.76
CA PHE A 35 -8.90 -15.21 -8.91
C PHE A 35 -9.22 -14.27 -10.07
N ALA A 36 -9.72 -13.06 -9.80
CA ALA A 36 -9.96 -12.05 -10.82
C ALA A 36 -8.66 -11.66 -11.53
N ASN A 37 -7.57 -11.40 -10.79
CA ASN A 37 -6.26 -11.09 -11.35
C ASN A 37 -5.71 -12.25 -12.19
N GLN A 38 -5.85 -13.49 -11.72
CA GLN A 38 -5.45 -14.67 -12.49
C GLN A 38 -6.27 -14.84 -13.78
N ASP A 39 -7.57 -14.56 -13.73
CA ASP A 39 -8.44 -14.67 -14.89
C ASP A 39 -8.20 -13.55 -15.91
N ILE A 40 -7.95 -12.32 -15.44
CA ILE A 40 -7.46 -11.21 -16.27
C ILE A 40 -6.16 -11.64 -16.98
N HIS A 41 -5.18 -12.11 -16.22
CA HIS A 41 -3.88 -12.54 -16.73
C HIS A 41 -4.03 -13.63 -17.79
N ARG A 42 -4.77 -14.70 -17.48
CA ARG A 42 -5.02 -15.83 -18.38
C ARG A 42 -5.75 -15.41 -19.66
N SER A 43 -6.73 -14.51 -19.54
CA SER A 43 -7.48 -13.97 -20.68
C SER A 43 -6.55 -13.22 -21.63
N PHE A 44 -5.69 -12.33 -21.11
CA PHE A 44 -4.73 -11.61 -21.95
C PHE A 44 -3.68 -12.54 -22.56
N MET A 45 -3.07 -13.44 -21.78
CA MET A 45 -2.09 -14.40 -22.28
C MET A 45 -2.66 -15.24 -23.44
N ARG A 46 -3.88 -15.78 -23.26
CA ARG A 46 -4.54 -16.56 -24.30
C ARG A 46 -4.72 -15.75 -25.59
N ARG A 47 -5.22 -14.51 -25.48
CA ARG A 47 -5.49 -13.68 -26.66
C ARG A 47 -4.21 -13.21 -27.33
N MET A 48 -3.17 -12.88 -26.57
CA MET A 48 -1.87 -12.47 -27.14
C MET A 48 -1.19 -13.63 -27.89
N ILE A 49 -1.23 -14.84 -27.33
CA ILE A 49 -0.57 -16.01 -27.93
C ILE A 49 -1.38 -16.56 -29.12
N PHE A 50 -2.70 -16.70 -28.99
CA PHE A 50 -3.51 -17.41 -29.99
C PHE A 50 -4.27 -16.51 -30.96
N GLU A 51 -4.54 -15.26 -30.60
CA GLU A 51 -5.32 -14.31 -31.43
C GLU A 51 -4.47 -13.15 -31.95
N GLU A 52 -3.15 -13.20 -31.71
CA GLU A 52 -2.20 -12.11 -32.04
C GLU A 52 -2.63 -10.74 -31.48
N TYR A 53 -3.40 -10.75 -30.38
CA TYR A 53 -3.96 -9.54 -29.80
C TYR A 53 -2.87 -8.58 -29.31
N ALA A 54 -2.96 -7.32 -29.74
CA ALA A 54 -2.10 -6.24 -29.24
C ALA A 54 -2.82 -5.49 -28.11
N PRO A 55 -2.33 -5.53 -26.86
CA PRO A 55 -2.95 -4.84 -25.74
C PRO A 55 -3.05 -3.33 -25.97
N LYS A 56 -4.19 -2.76 -25.60
CA LYS A 56 -4.42 -1.32 -25.55
C LYS A 56 -4.84 -0.94 -24.16
N PHE A 57 -4.35 0.19 -23.66
CA PHE A 57 -4.65 0.68 -22.31
C PHE A 57 -6.17 0.76 -22.04
N LYS A 58 -6.93 1.36 -22.95
CA LYS A 58 -8.40 1.47 -22.83
C LYS A 58 -9.11 0.10 -22.73
N ASP A 59 -8.57 -0.93 -23.37
CA ASP A 59 -9.15 -2.27 -23.34
C ASP A 59 -8.75 -2.99 -22.04
N LEU A 60 -7.54 -2.76 -21.51
CA LEU A 60 -7.11 -3.19 -20.18
C LEU A 60 -8.05 -2.64 -19.10
N THR A 61 -8.26 -1.32 -19.05
CA THR A 61 -9.15 -0.70 -18.06
C THR A 61 -10.56 -1.29 -18.11
N LYS A 62 -11.16 -1.41 -19.30
CA LYS A 62 -12.50 -2.02 -19.46
C LYS A 62 -12.56 -3.47 -18.99
N ILE A 63 -11.52 -4.25 -19.27
CA ILE A 63 -11.46 -5.67 -18.87
C ILE A 63 -11.31 -5.77 -17.35
N VAL A 64 -10.43 -4.95 -16.75
CA VAL A 64 -10.25 -4.88 -15.29
C VAL A 64 -11.57 -4.47 -14.61
N GLU A 65 -12.24 -3.43 -15.11
CA GLU A 65 -13.56 -3.00 -14.60
C GLU A 65 -14.63 -4.09 -14.74
N GLY A 66 -14.69 -4.77 -15.89
CA GLY A 66 -15.61 -5.86 -16.14
C GLY A 66 -15.38 -7.03 -15.18
N LYS A 67 -14.13 -7.40 -14.96
CA LYS A 67 -13.72 -8.48 -14.05
C LYS A 67 -13.93 -8.10 -12.59
N ALA A 68 -13.72 -6.84 -12.21
CA ALA A 68 -14.07 -6.35 -10.87
C ALA A 68 -15.55 -6.57 -10.56
N ARG A 69 -16.44 -6.27 -11.51
CA ARG A 69 -17.88 -6.50 -11.38
C ARG A 69 -18.23 -7.99 -11.32
N GLU A 70 -17.66 -8.79 -12.20
CA GLU A 70 -17.88 -10.24 -12.27
C GLU A 70 -17.52 -10.94 -10.93
N PHE A 71 -16.35 -10.61 -10.38
CA PHE A 71 -15.85 -11.18 -9.13
C PHE A 71 -16.35 -10.44 -7.88
N ARG A 72 -17.17 -9.39 -8.04
CA ARG A 72 -17.72 -8.55 -6.95
C ARG A 72 -16.64 -7.98 -6.02
N VAL A 73 -15.59 -7.41 -6.62
CA VAL A 73 -14.47 -6.74 -5.92
C VAL A 73 -14.34 -5.29 -6.40
N SER A 74 -13.62 -4.44 -5.65
CA SER A 74 -13.31 -3.09 -6.13
C SER A 74 -12.20 -3.17 -7.18
N ILE A 75 -12.17 -2.22 -8.10
CA ILE A 75 -11.08 -2.06 -9.09
C ILE A 75 -9.74 -1.93 -8.37
N ASN A 76 -9.74 -1.24 -7.22
CA ASN A 76 -8.55 -1.04 -6.38
C ASN A 76 -8.08 -2.29 -5.62
N ASP A 77 -8.85 -3.38 -5.66
CA ASP A 77 -8.39 -4.68 -5.15
C ASP A 77 -7.72 -5.51 -6.26
N LEU A 78 -7.72 -5.03 -7.51
CA LEU A 78 -7.09 -5.69 -8.66
C LEU A 78 -5.74 -5.04 -8.99
N LEU A 79 -4.94 -5.75 -9.77
CA LEU A 79 -3.69 -5.20 -10.31
C LEU A 79 -4.00 -4.03 -11.24
N SER A 80 -3.23 -2.95 -11.11
CA SER A 80 -3.24 -1.85 -12.07
C SER A 80 -2.84 -2.32 -13.47
N GLU A 81 -3.22 -1.58 -14.50
CA GLU A 81 -2.92 -1.91 -15.90
C GLU A 81 -1.42 -2.10 -16.15
N GLU A 82 -0.58 -1.26 -15.55
CA GLU A 82 0.88 -1.39 -15.60
C GLU A 82 1.37 -2.69 -14.94
N GLN A 83 0.83 -3.05 -13.77
CA GLN A 83 1.17 -4.29 -13.09
C GLN A 83 0.71 -5.52 -13.89
N VAL A 84 -0.46 -5.46 -14.54
CA VAL A 84 -0.93 -6.51 -15.45
C VAL A 84 0.04 -6.65 -16.62
N LEU A 85 0.43 -5.55 -17.26
CA LEU A 85 1.37 -5.58 -18.39
C LEU A 85 2.75 -6.12 -17.98
N ASN A 86 3.26 -5.75 -16.81
CA ASN A 86 4.53 -6.25 -16.29
C ASN A 86 4.46 -7.75 -15.95
N ALA A 87 3.34 -8.22 -15.38
CA ALA A 87 3.13 -9.64 -15.13
C ALA A 87 3.10 -10.44 -16.44
N LEU A 88 2.37 -9.94 -17.45
CA LEU A 88 2.31 -10.53 -18.77
C LEU A 88 3.68 -10.58 -19.45
N PHE A 89 4.44 -9.48 -19.37
CA PHE A 89 5.79 -9.41 -19.91
C PHE A 89 6.70 -10.46 -19.26
N THR A 90 6.66 -10.56 -17.92
CA THR A 90 7.46 -11.53 -17.17
C THR A 90 7.09 -12.97 -17.55
N GLU A 91 5.80 -13.31 -17.64
CA GLU A 91 5.38 -14.65 -18.04
C GLU A 91 5.79 -14.99 -19.48
N VAL A 92 5.73 -14.04 -20.41
CA VAL A 92 6.17 -14.24 -21.80
C VAL A 92 7.69 -14.44 -21.87
N PHE A 93 8.44 -13.62 -21.13
CA PHE A 93 9.89 -13.67 -21.08
C PHE A 93 10.39 -15.01 -20.53
N ASP A 94 9.78 -15.47 -19.42
CA ASP A 94 10.15 -16.71 -18.73
C ASP A 94 9.55 -17.98 -19.38
N SER A 95 8.60 -17.86 -20.30
CA SER A 95 7.91 -19.01 -20.87
C SER A 95 8.73 -19.74 -21.93
N ASP A 96 9.20 -20.94 -21.58
CA ASP A 96 9.83 -21.89 -22.52
C ASP A 96 8.85 -22.47 -23.56
N GLN A 97 7.55 -22.27 -23.38
CA GLN A 97 6.51 -22.79 -24.28
C GLN A 97 6.24 -21.88 -25.48
N ILE A 98 6.75 -20.65 -25.46
CA ILE A 98 6.59 -19.67 -26.54
C ILE A 98 7.85 -19.70 -27.40
N SER A 99 7.68 -19.83 -28.72
CA SER A 99 8.81 -19.82 -29.65
C SER A 99 9.58 -18.49 -29.58
N PRO A 100 10.92 -18.47 -29.77
CA PRO A 100 11.71 -17.24 -29.64
C PRO A 100 11.22 -16.10 -30.53
N SER A 101 10.77 -16.40 -31.76
CA SER A 101 10.23 -15.41 -32.68
C SER A 101 8.92 -14.80 -32.18
N GLN A 102 8.01 -15.63 -31.65
CA GLN A 102 6.74 -15.15 -31.08
C GLN A 102 6.96 -14.37 -29.79
N ARG A 103 7.93 -14.78 -28.97
CA ARG A 103 8.29 -14.09 -27.73
C ARG A 103 8.68 -12.64 -28.02
N VAL A 104 9.62 -12.43 -28.94
CA VAL A 104 10.06 -11.08 -29.36
C VAL A 104 8.90 -10.25 -29.92
N GLU A 105 7.98 -10.86 -30.67
CA GLU A 105 6.80 -10.17 -31.20
C GLU A 105 5.84 -9.73 -30.08
N ILE A 106 5.55 -10.61 -29.12
CA ILE A 106 4.68 -10.31 -27.97
C ILE A 106 5.32 -9.24 -27.09
N GLU A 107 6.61 -9.38 -26.76
CA GLU A 107 7.38 -8.39 -25.99
C GLU A 107 7.33 -7.01 -26.65
N ASN A 108 7.52 -6.93 -27.98
CA ASN A 108 7.42 -5.68 -28.71
C ASN A 108 6.03 -5.05 -28.65
N ARG A 109 4.96 -5.86 -28.66
CA ARG A 109 3.58 -5.37 -28.50
C ARG A 109 3.32 -4.83 -27.08
N LEU A 110 3.83 -5.52 -26.07
CA LEU A 110 3.73 -5.11 -24.67
C LEU A 110 4.50 -3.81 -24.40
N ASN A 111 5.74 -3.73 -24.88
CA ASN A 111 6.59 -2.53 -24.73
C ASN A 111 5.92 -1.30 -25.35
N LYS A 112 5.35 -1.42 -26.57
CA LYS A 112 4.58 -0.31 -27.18
C LYS A 112 3.42 0.19 -26.32
N CYS A 113 2.80 -0.70 -25.54
CA CYS A 113 1.72 -0.31 -24.63
C CYS A 113 2.27 0.32 -23.34
N LEU A 114 3.35 -0.23 -22.79
CA LEU A 114 4.05 0.32 -21.62
C LEU A 114 4.58 1.73 -21.90
N ASP A 115 5.28 1.93 -23.03
CA ASP A 115 5.85 3.23 -23.43
C ASP A 115 4.78 4.34 -23.49
N ARG A 116 3.56 4.00 -23.92
CA ARG A 116 2.43 4.96 -23.96
C ARG A 116 1.94 5.34 -22.57
N ILE A 117 1.92 4.38 -21.64
CA ILE A 117 1.55 4.65 -20.24
C ILE A 117 2.60 5.57 -19.61
N GLU A 118 3.88 5.37 -19.93
CA GLU A 118 4.94 6.26 -19.44
C GLU A 118 4.78 7.70 -19.94
N GLN A 119 4.29 7.88 -21.18
CA GLN A 119 4.06 9.19 -21.79
C GLN A 119 2.77 9.87 -21.29
N GLU A 120 1.65 9.15 -21.17
CA GLU A 120 0.36 9.71 -20.72
C GLU A 120 0.34 10.00 -19.20
N SER A 121 1.13 9.26 -18.41
CA SER A 121 1.31 9.48 -16.96
C SER A 121 1.81 10.88 -16.60
N GLU A 122 2.44 11.60 -17.52
CA GLU A 122 2.93 12.96 -17.28
C GLU A 122 1.82 14.04 -17.33
N GLU A 123 0.64 13.73 -17.91
CA GLU A 123 -0.42 14.72 -18.18
C GLU A 123 -1.72 14.53 -17.38
N SER A 124 -2.08 13.32 -16.93
CA SER A 124 -3.37 13.08 -16.27
C SER A 124 -3.32 13.20 -14.74
N GLY A 125 -3.64 14.40 -14.24
CA GLY A 125 -3.75 14.73 -12.83
C GLY A 125 -5.11 14.43 -12.17
N SER A 126 -5.05 14.04 -10.90
CA SER A 126 -5.96 14.39 -9.79
C SER A 126 -7.30 13.67 -9.55
N ILE A 127 -7.81 12.80 -10.42
CA ILE A 127 -9.15 12.19 -10.22
C ILE A 127 -9.05 10.67 -9.92
N ASP A 128 -8.64 10.32 -8.70
CA ASP A 128 -8.89 8.99 -8.06
C ASP A 128 -8.50 8.97 -6.56
N PHE A 129 -7.71 9.96 -6.13
CA PHE A 129 -7.11 10.04 -4.79
C PHE A 129 -8.10 10.02 -3.61
N ARG A 130 -9.20 10.80 -3.70
CA ARG A 130 -10.22 10.81 -2.63
C ARG A 130 -10.85 9.44 -2.46
N GLN A 131 -11.04 8.71 -3.55
CA GLN A 131 -11.68 7.40 -3.53
C GLN A 131 -10.77 6.36 -2.87
N LEU A 132 -9.48 6.37 -3.21
CA LEU A 132 -8.48 5.49 -2.59
C LEU A 132 -8.31 5.74 -1.09
N LEU A 133 -8.23 7.00 -0.65
CA LEU A 133 -8.15 7.33 0.78
C LEU A 133 -9.43 6.96 1.54
N LEU A 134 -10.60 7.21 0.94
CA LEU A 134 -11.89 6.81 1.52
C LEU A 134 -11.97 5.29 1.66
N GLU A 135 -11.53 4.53 0.66
CA GLU A 135 -11.50 3.06 0.73
C GLU A 135 -10.51 2.54 1.77
N LYS A 136 -9.31 3.12 1.90
CA LYS A 136 -8.34 2.73 2.95
C LYS A 136 -8.89 3.00 4.34
N LYS A 137 -9.52 4.16 4.54
CA LYS A 137 -10.19 4.52 5.80
C LYS A 137 -11.38 3.61 6.07
N GLN A 138 -12.14 3.25 5.04
CA GLN A 138 -13.28 2.33 5.15
C GLN A 138 -12.84 0.90 5.50
N LYS A 139 -11.76 0.38 4.88
CA LYS A 139 -11.15 -0.92 5.22
C LYS A 139 -10.71 -0.94 6.70
N SER A 140 -10.06 0.13 7.16
CA SER A 140 -9.67 0.29 8.58
C SER A 140 -10.90 0.33 9.51
N ASN A 141 -11.94 1.08 9.15
CA ASN A 141 -13.16 1.17 9.95
C ASN A 141 -13.91 -0.16 10.06
N ILE A 142 -14.06 -0.90 8.96
CA ILE A 142 -14.68 -2.24 8.95
C ILE A 142 -13.93 -3.17 9.91
N PHE A 143 -12.60 -3.04 9.94
CA PHE A 143 -11.76 -3.83 10.80
C PHE A 143 -11.97 -3.55 12.29
N PHE A 144 -12.00 -2.28 12.69
CA PHE A 144 -12.30 -1.90 14.08
C PHE A 144 -13.72 -2.30 14.50
N ILE A 145 -14.69 -2.22 13.59
CA ILE A 145 -16.05 -2.70 13.82
C ILE A 145 -16.05 -4.22 14.06
N LEU A 146 -15.25 -4.98 13.30
CA LEU A 146 -15.15 -6.43 13.44
C LEU A 146 -14.49 -6.84 14.77
N VAL A 147 -13.40 -6.17 15.17
CA VAL A 147 -12.77 -6.38 16.49
C VAL A 147 -13.73 -6.02 17.62
N GLY A 148 -14.41 -4.87 17.50
CA GLY A 148 -15.37 -4.39 18.49
C GLY A 148 -16.55 -5.34 18.66
N THR A 149 -17.18 -5.74 17.56
CA THR A 149 -18.34 -6.66 17.59
C THR A 149 -17.97 -8.05 18.11
N ALA A 150 -16.82 -8.62 17.70
CA ALA A 150 -16.36 -9.91 18.22
C ALA A 150 -16.06 -9.85 19.73
N SER A 151 -15.43 -8.77 20.19
CA SER A 151 -15.14 -8.56 21.62
C SER A 151 -16.41 -8.37 22.45
N LEU A 152 -17.40 -7.64 21.91
CA LEU A 152 -18.68 -7.42 22.57
C LEU A 152 -19.46 -8.74 22.68
N LEU A 153 -19.47 -9.54 21.63
CA LEU A 153 -20.09 -10.87 21.64
C LEU A 153 -19.45 -11.78 22.69
N GLY A 154 -18.11 -11.88 22.75
CA GLY A 154 -17.47 -12.71 23.79
C GLY A 154 -17.69 -12.19 25.20
N ALA A 155 -17.70 -10.87 25.42
CA ALA A 155 -18.05 -10.28 26.70
C ALA A 155 -19.49 -10.62 27.11
N THR A 156 -20.45 -10.52 26.19
CA THR A 156 -21.84 -10.91 26.44
C THR A 156 -22.01 -12.41 26.66
N SER A 157 -21.27 -13.26 25.95
CA SER A 157 -21.29 -14.72 26.16
C SER A 157 -20.72 -15.10 27.52
N SER A 158 -19.63 -14.46 27.94
CA SER A 158 -19.07 -14.66 29.28
C SER A 158 -20.05 -14.19 30.36
N PHE A 159 -20.65 -13.02 30.18
CA PHE A 159 -21.66 -12.48 31.10
C PHE A 159 -22.88 -13.41 31.21
N ALA A 160 -23.40 -13.88 30.07
CA ALA A 160 -24.53 -14.80 30.02
C ALA A 160 -24.21 -16.11 30.74
N TYR A 161 -23.04 -16.71 30.48
CA TYR A 161 -22.61 -17.93 31.14
C TYR A 161 -22.56 -17.76 32.67
N THR A 162 -21.90 -16.71 33.15
CA THR A 162 -21.79 -16.46 34.60
C THR A 162 -23.13 -16.10 35.23
N PHE A 163 -24.02 -15.41 34.51
CA PHE A 163 -25.38 -15.14 34.97
C PHE A 163 -26.23 -16.42 35.06
N PHE A 164 -26.12 -17.35 34.09
CA PHE A 164 -26.84 -18.63 34.15
C PHE A 164 -26.38 -19.49 35.33
N GLU A 165 -25.09 -19.43 35.66
CA GLU A 165 -24.49 -20.19 36.76
C GLU A 165 -24.83 -19.59 38.14
N THR A 166 -24.73 -18.26 38.27
CA THR A 166 -24.88 -17.59 39.58
C THR A 166 -26.28 -17.03 39.86
N LYS A 167 -27.08 -16.77 38.81
CA LYS A 167 -28.42 -16.14 38.85
C LYS A 167 -28.50 -14.82 39.63
N ILE A 168 -27.36 -14.19 39.92
CA ILE A 168 -27.28 -12.97 40.73
C ILE A 168 -26.50 -11.90 39.94
N LEU A 169 -27.05 -10.69 39.93
CA LEU A 169 -26.47 -9.53 39.26
C LEU A 169 -25.64 -8.74 40.28
N ASN A 170 -24.35 -9.05 40.36
CA ASN A 170 -23.40 -8.37 41.26
C ASN A 170 -22.35 -7.57 40.47
N THR A 171 -21.70 -6.61 41.13
CA THR A 171 -20.60 -5.81 40.58
C THR A 171 -19.44 -6.65 40.07
N GLU A 172 -19.18 -7.82 40.66
CA GLU A 172 -18.17 -8.77 40.19
C GLU A 172 -18.49 -9.34 38.79
N LEU A 173 -19.78 -9.52 38.47
CA LEU A 173 -20.26 -9.99 37.17
C LEU A 173 -20.04 -8.92 36.08
N ILE A 174 -20.26 -7.65 36.44
CA ILE A 174 -20.02 -6.52 35.54
C ILE A 174 -18.52 -6.37 35.30
N LEU A 175 -17.71 -6.47 36.37
CA LEU A 175 -16.26 -6.36 36.29
C LEU A 175 -15.66 -7.48 35.43
N SER A 176 -16.15 -8.73 35.54
CA SER A 176 -15.68 -9.83 34.71
C SER A 176 -15.98 -9.61 33.22
N GLY A 177 -17.18 -9.13 32.88
CA GLY A 177 -17.54 -8.77 31.51
C GLY A 177 -16.65 -7.67 30.92
N VAL A 178 -16.33 -6.64 31.71
CA VAL A 178 -15.41 -5.56 31.30
C VAL A 178 -13.99 -6.09 31.10
N ILE A 179 -13.50 -6.95 31.99
CA ILE A 179 -12.16 -7.57 31.86
C ILE A 179 -12.09 -8.40 30.57
N VAL A 180 -13.10 -9.23 30.28
CA VAL A 180 -13.18 -10.03 29.05
C VAL A 180 -13.19 -9.13 27.82
N LEU A 181 -13.94 -8.03 27.84
CA LEU A 181 -14.01 -7.09 26.72
C LEU A 181 -12.63 -6.47 26.45
N VAL A 182 -11.97 -5.92 27.47
CA VAL A 182 -10.65 -5.28 27.33
C VAL A 182 -9.59 -6.30 26.88
N ALA A 183 -9.57 -7.49 27.48
CA ALA A 183 -8.65 -8.56 27.12
C ALA A 183 -8.88 -9.05 25.67
N SER A 184 -10.14 -9.18 25.24
CA SER A 184 -10.49 -9.60 23.88
C SER A 184 -10.10 -8.54 22.86
N VAL A 185 -10.34 -7.25 23.13
CA VAL A 185 -9.90 -6.16 22.25
C VAL A 185 -8.38 -6.16 22.10
N ALA A 186 -7.63 -6.33 23.20
CA ALA A 186 -6.17 -6.39 23.16
C ALA A 186 -5.66 -7.60 22.36
N ALA A 187 -6.19 -8.80 22.64
CA ALA A 187 -5.80 -10.03 21.96
C ALA A 187 -6.12 -9.98 20.45
N LEU A 188 -7.33 -9.55 20.10
CA LEU A 188 -7.74 -9.40 18.71
C LEU A 188 -6.90 -8.34 18.00
N SER A 189 -6.60 -7.21 18.64
CA SER A 189 -5.71 -6.19 18.06
C SER A 189 -4.31 -6.74 17.79
N ALA A 190 -3.76 -7.57 18.67
CA ALA A 190 -2.46 -8.21 18.46
C ALA A 190 -2.50 -9.22 17.29
N ILE A 191 -3.51 -10.09 17.25
CA ILE A 191 -3.73 -11.04 16.14
C ILE A 191 -3.88 -10.29 14.81
N SER A 192 -4.58 -9.17 14.85
CA SER A 192 -4.81 -8.29 13.70
C SER A 192 -3.53 -7.75 13.10
N VAL A 193 -2.63 -7.22 13.95
CA VAL A 193 -1.32 -6.75 13.50
C VAL A 193 -0.52 -7.88 12.85
N ILE A 194 -0.58 -9.09 13.42
CA ILE A 194 0.11 -10.26 12.84
C ILE A 194 -0.50 -10.65 11.48
N LEU A 195 -1.82 -10.66 11.36
CA LEU A 195 -2.49 -10.96 10.10
C LEU A 195 -2.14 -9.93 9.03
N ILE A 196 -2.19 -8.64 9.36
CA ILE A 196 -1.82 -7.54 8.46
C ILE A 196 -0.34 -7.63 8.05
N ASN A 197 0.57 -7.92 8.99
CA ASN A 197 2.01 -7.99 8.70
C ASN A 197 2.42 -9.22 7.88
N LYS A 198 1.64 -10.31 7.92
CA LYS A 198 1.86 -11.48 7.05
C LYS A 198 1.35 -11.27 5.62
N GLU A 199 0.66 -10.17 5.36
CA GLU A 199 0.19 -9.85 4.02
C GLU A 199 1.38 -9.37 3.18
N VAL A 200 1.52 -9.93 1.97
CA VAL A 200 2.54 -9.47 1.01
C VAL A 200 2.22 -8.02 0.69
N VAL A 201 3.17 -7.12 0.95
CA VAL A 201 3.05 -5.72 0.59
C VAL A 201 3.08 -5.64 -0.94
N GLU A 202 1.89 -5.61 -1.55
CA GLU A 202 1.78 -5.28 -2.96
C GLU A 202 2.40 -3.90 -3.16
N GLN A 203 3.37 -3.81 -4.07
CA GLN A 203 3.97 -2.53 -4.38
C GLN A 203 2.87 -1.61 -4.91
N PRO A 204 2.75 -0.37 -4.40
CA PRO A 204 1.80 0.57 -4.96
C PRO A 204 2.09 0.73 -6.46
N SER A 205 1.04 0.84 -7.27
CA SER A 205 1.20 1.19 -8.67
C SER A 205 1.97 2.50 -8.82
N ARG A 206 2.64 2.72 -9.95
CA ARG A 206 3.44 3.92 -10.20
C ARG A 206 2.63 5.20 -9.99
N LEU A 207 1.36 5.18 -10.40
CA LEU A 207 0.42 6.28 -10.22
C LEU A 207 0.17 6.58 -8.74
N VAL A 208 -0.02 5.56 -7.90
CA VAL A 208 -0.14 5.73 -6.44
C VAL A 208 1.16 6.25 -5.84
N ALA A 209 2.32 5.75 -6.28
CA ALA A 209 3.63 6.23 -5.82
C ALA A 209 3.89 7.69 -6.20
N GLN A 210 3.55 8.10 -7.43
CA GLN A 210 3.63 9.49 -7.89
C GLN A 210 2.70 10.39 -7.07
N MET A 211 1.47 9.94 -6.81
CA MET A 211 0.51 10.70 -6.00
C MET A 211 0.99 10.89 -4.56
N MET A 212 1.48 9.83 -3.91
CA MET A 212 2.04 9.93 -2.56
C MET A 212 3.26 10.87 -2.55
N SER A 213 4.10 10.84 -3.59
CA SER A 213 5.21 11.77 -3.75
C SER A 213 4.72 13.22 -3.85
N SER A 214 3.66 13.47 -4.62
CA SER A 214 3.06 14.80 -4.76
C SER A 214 2.42 15.31 -3.46
N GLU A 215 1.80 14.45 -2.65
CA GLU A 215 1.27 14.81 -1.34
C GLU A 215 2.39 15.22 -0.39
N LEU A 216 3.47 14.45 -0.34
CA LEU A 216 4.65 14.77 0.45
C LEU A 216 5.28 16.10 0.00
N GLU A 217 5.40 16.33 -1.31
CA GLU A 217 5.86 17.61 -1.84
C GLU A 217 4.94 18.77 -1.40
N ASN A 218 3.62 18.58 -1.40
CA ASN A 218 2.69 19.60 -0.96
C ASN A 218 2.81 19.88 0.55
N ASP A 219 3.08 18.87 1.37
CA ASP A 219 3.32 19.06 2.79
C ASP A 219 4.64 19.76 3.07
N VAL A 220 5.71 19.42 2.34
CA VAL A 220 6.97 20.16 2.34
C VAL A 220 6.73 21.62 1.95
N ARG A 221 5.95 21.87 0.89
CA ARG A 221 5.58 23.23 0.45
C ARG A 221 4.91 24.03 1.56
N LYS A 222 3.88 23.49 2.21
CA LYS A 222 3.18 24.15 3.33
C LYS A 222 4.15 24.51 4.46
N ILE A 223 5.11 23.63 4.75
CA ILE A 223 6.15 23.90 5.77
C ILE A 223 7.06 25.05 5.32
N LEU A 224 7.54 25.04 4.08
CA LEU A 224 8.38 26.11 3.53
C LEU A 224 7.66 27.46 3.52
N GLU A 225 6.38 27.49 3.15
CA GLU A 225 5.53 28.68 3.19
C GLU A 225 5.34 29.20 4.61
N LYS A 226 5.05 28.32 5.58
CA LYS A 226 4.90 28.66 7.00
C LYS A 226 6.20 29.27 7.56
N LEU A 227 7.34 28.77 7.10
CA LEU A 227 8.67 29.28 7.48
C LEU A 227 9.11 30.51 6.66
N LYS A 228 8.30 30.96 5.68
CA LYS A 228 8.59 32.07 4.76
C LYS A 228 9.92 31.93 4.02
N ILE A 229 10.31 30.70 3.70
CA ILE A 229 11.53 30.42 2.92
C ILE A 229 11.20 30.59 1.44
N LYS A 230 12.06 31.26 0.67
CA LYS A 230 11.91 31.37 -0.78
C LYS A 230 12.30 30.06 -1.44
N TYR A 231 11.45 29.54 -2.32
CA TYR A 231 11.65 28.27 -3.00
C TYR A 231 11.21 28.30 -4.46
N SER A 232 11.78 27.42 -5.29
CA SER A 232 11.36 27.13 -6.66
C SER A 232 10.87 25.70 -6.76
N ILE A 233 9.74 25.48 -7.43
CA ILE A 233 9.08 24.16 -7.58
C ILE A 233 9.54 23.49 -8.88
N SER A 234 9.92 22.21 -8.82
CA SER A 234 10.33 21.43 -10.01
C SER A 234 11.38 22.13 -10.91
N PRO A 235 12.41 22.80 -10.37
CA PRO A 235 13.39 23.47 -11.20
C PRO A 235 14.23 22.45 -11.97
N LYS A 236 14.61 22.78 -13.21
CA LYS A 236 15.61 22.01 -13.95
C LYS A 236 17.00 22.42 -13.47
N LEU A 237 17.80 21.44 -13.04
CA LEU A 237 19.16 21.66 -12.56
C LEU A 237 20.08 20.59 -13.18
N GLY A 238 20.91 20.98 -14.15
CA GLY A 238 21.84 20.04 -14.80
C GLY A 238 21.17 18.85 -15.51
N GLY A 239 19.92 18.99 -15.97
CA GLY A 239 19.14 17.89 -16.53
C GLY A 239 18.38 17.06 -15.49
N MET A 240 18.64 17.27 -14.20
CA MET A 240 17.88 16.70 -13.09
C MET A 240 16.70 17.60 -12.70
N ARG A 241 15.72 17.02 -12.00
CA ARG A 241 14.50 17.70 -11.56
C ARG A 241 14.24 17.43 -10.08
N PRO A 242 14.95 18.11 -9.17
CA PRO A 242 14.63 18.05 -7.75
C PRO A 242 13.22 18.62 -7.48
N ALA A 243 12.65 18.25 -6.33
CA ALA A 243 11.34 18.75 -5.93
C ALA A 243 11.37 20.26 -5.65
N PHE A 244 12.37 20.73 -4.90
CA PHE A 244 12.55 22.15 -4.56
C PHE A 244 14.01 22.60 -4.63
N ILE A 245 14.21 23.87 -4.97
CA ILE A 245 15.47 24.60 -4.72
C ILE A 245 15.15 25.79 -3.82
N LEU A 246 15.95 25.93 -2.77
CA LEU A 246 15.84 26.95 -1.73
C LEU A 246 17.07 27.86 -1.77
N ASP A 247 16.88 29.12 -1.43
CA ASP A 247 17.96 30.03 -1.07
C ASP A 247 17.83 30.39 0.41
N ILE A 248 18.73 29.84 1.22
CA ILE A 248 18.78 30.05 2.67
C ILE A 248 20.09 30.76 2.99
N LYS A 249 20.01 32.06 3.26
CA LYS A 249 21.16 32.91 3.64
C LYS A 249 22.30 32.86 2.61
N GLY A 250 21.96 32.83 1.31
CA GLY A 250 22.95 32.77 0.22
C GLY A 250 23.50 31.37 -0.04
N LYS A 251 22.96 30.34 0.64
CA LYS A 251 23.24 28.93 0.34
C LYS A 251 22.10 28.33 -0.46
N LYS A 252 22.42 27.66 -1.55
CA LYS A 252 21.47 26.94 -2.39
C LYS A 252 21.26 25.54 -1.83
N VAL A 253 20.09 25.30 -1.24
CA VAL A 253 19.70 24.00 -0.70
C VAL A 253 18.72 23.33 -1.65
N VAL A 254 19.03 22.11 -2.08
CA VAL A 254 18.17 21.31 -2.96
C VAL A 254 17.40 20.32 -2.10
N ILE A 255 16.09 20.22 -2.29
CA ILE A 255 15.25 19.21 -1.65
C ILE A 255 14.73 18.24 -2.70
N ASP A 256 14.93 16.95 -2.45
CA ASP A 256 14.20 15.88 -3.12
C ASP A 256 13.25 15.21 -2.13
N ALA A 257 11.98 15.07 -2.51
CA ALA A 257 10.96 14.44 -1.68
C ALA A 257 10.64 13.06 -2.24
N LYS A 258 10.65 12.03 -1.38
CA LYS A 258 10.31 10.65 -1.74
C LYS A 258 9.31 10.07 -0.75
N ALA A 259 8.11 9.76 -1.20
CA ALA A 259 7.12 9.06 -0.40
C ALA A 259 7.39 7.55 -0.48
N TRP A 260 8.18 7.06 0.47
CA TRP A 260 8.56 5.67 0.57
C TRP A 260 7.64 4.91 1.54
N ASN A 261 7.26 3.69 1.20
CA ASN A 261 6.53 2.83 2.15
C ASN A 261 7.52 2.13 3.10
N ASN A 262 7.01 1.51 4.17
CA ASN A 262 7.76 0.87 5.27
C ASN A 262 9.02 0.08 4.88
N ILE A 263 9.05 -0.55 3.69
CA ILE A 263 10.23 -1.27 3.18
C ILE A 263 10.56 -0.75 1.79
N VAL A 264 11.74 -0.14 1.66
CA VAL A 264 12.26 0.38 0.39
C VAL A 264 13.23 -0.65 -0.21
N PRO A 265 13.03 -1.10 -1.46
CA PRO A 265 13.96 -2.00 -2.12
C PRO A 265 15.37 -1.39 -2.23
N LEU A 266 16.41 -2.22 -2.02
CA LEU A 266 17.83 -1.79 -2.05
C LEU A 266 18.21 -1.08 -3.36
N HIS A 267 17.65 -1.51 -4.49
CA HIS A 267 17.92 -0.88 -5.79
C HIS A 267 17.38 0.56 -5.86
N GLN A 268 16.22 0.85 -5.25
CA GLN A 268 15.67 2.21 -5.19
C GLN A 268 16.49 3.10 -4.26
N ILE A 269 16.96 2.56 -3.14
CA ILE A 269 17.88 3.26 -2.23
C ILE A 269 19.16 3.63 -2.97
N ARG A 270 19.77 2.67 -3.69
CA ARG A 270 21.00 2.89 -4.45
C ARG A 270 20.81 3.96 -5.54
N ARG A 271 19.76 3.84 -6.36
CA ARG A 271 19.43 4.81 -7.40
C ARG A 271 19.22 6.22 -6.83
N THR A 272 18.54 6.32 -5.69
CA THR A 272 18.31 7.61 -5.02
C THR A 272 19.60 8.18 -4.46
N LYS A 273 20.47 7.35 -3.87
CA LYS A 273 21.80 7.79 -3.42
C LYS A 273 22.64 8.32 -4.58
N ASP A 274 22.69 7.60 -5.69
CA ASP A 274 23.44 8.01 -6.88
C ASP A 274 22.91 9.36 -7.42
N TYR A 275 21.58 9.51 -7.49
CA TYR A 275 20.91 10.76 -7.87
C TYR A 275 21.21 11.94 -6.92
N LEU A 276 21.16 11.72 -5.60
CA LEU A 276 21.44 12.77 -4.61
C LEU A 276 22.92 13.19 -4.64
N ASN A 277 23.83 12.24 -4.87
CA ASN A 277 25.25 12.55 -5.06
C ASN A 277 25.48 13.40 -6.32
N GLU A 278 24.77 13.10 -7.40
CA GLU A 278 24.83 13.88 -8.64
C GLU A 278 24.31 15.32 -8.42
N LEU A 279 23.19 15.47 -7.70
CA LEU A 279 22.67 16.78 -7.28
C LEU A 279 23.67 17.56 -6.42
N ALA A 280 24.34 16.88 -5.47
CA ALA A 280 25.31 17.50 -4.58
C ALA A 280 26.57 17.98 -5.31
N ASN A 281 26.95 17.27 -6.38
CA ASN A 281 28.09 17.64 -7.23
C ASN A 281 27.75 18.69 -8.30
N THR A 282 26.48 19.11 -8.40
CA THR A 282 26.08 20.10 -9.40
C THR A 282 26.51 21.51 -8.98
N GLU A 283 27.06 22.28 -9.93
CA GLU A 283 27.58 23.62 -9.64
C GLU A 283 26.55 24.53 -8.96
N GLY A 284 27.00 25.17 -7.87
CA GLY A 284 26.22 26.10 -7.08
C GLY A 284 25.23 25.46 -6.12
N VAL A 285 25.24 24.14 -5.90
CA VAL A 285 24.49 23.47 -4.84
C VAL A 285 25.37 23.34 -3.59
N ASP A 286 24.91 23.91 -2.46
CA ASP A 286 25.66 23.85 -1.19
C ASP A 286 25.23 22.68 -0.32
N GLN A 287 23.97 22.24 -0.45
CA GLN A 287 23.41 21.18 0.37
C GLN A 287 22.26 20.47 -0.36
N VAL A 288 22.16 19.16 -0.17
CA VAL A 288 21.06 18.33 -0.65
C VAL A 288 20.35 17.70 0.54
N LEU A 289 19.03 17.78 0.55
CA LEU A 289 18.17 17.18 1.57
C LEU A 289 17.21 16.18 0.90
N LEU A 290 17.21 14.96 1.44
CA LEU A 290 16.18 13.97 1.13
C LEU A 290 15.09 14.04 2.19
N VAL A 291 13.85 14.28 1.77
CA VAL A 291 12.68 14.25 2.66
C VAL A 291 11.87 13.00 2.40
N THR A 292 11.61 12.22 3.44
CA THR A 292 10.75 11.03 3.41
C THR A 292 9.63 11.13 4.44
N ASN A 293 8.52 10.45 4.17
CA ASN A 293 7.34 10.36 5.04
C ASN A 293 7.60 9.61 6.37
N GLU A 294 8.49 8.61 6.37
CA GLU A 294 8.93 7.92 7.58
C GLU A 294 10.45 8.02 7.74
N LYS A 295 10.95 7.79 8.96
CA LYS A 295 12.39 7.56 9.19
C LYS A 295 12.74 6.22 8.55
N THR A 296 12.99 6.26 7.24
CA THR A 296 13.47 5.11 6.50
C THR A 296 14.69 4.55 7.24
N PRO A 297 14.73 3.25 7.58
CA PRO A 297 15.92 2.62 8.14
C PRO A 297 16.96 2.49 7.02
N LEU A 298 17.45 3.61 6.52
CA LEU A 298 18.68 3.64 5.75
C LEU A 298 19.76 3.10 6.67
N PRO A 299 20.57 2.12 6.25
CA PRO A 299 21.74 1.72 7.03
C PRO A 299 22.67 2.93 7.13
N LEU A 300 22.54 3.70 8.23
CA LEU A 300 23.31 4.90 8.54
C LEU A 300 24.82 4.64 8.53
N SER A 301 25.23 3.37 8.66
CA SER A 301 26.62 2.92 8.52
C SER A 301 27.21 3.14 7.12
N GLN A 302 26.38 3.34 6.07
CA GLN A 302 26.82 3.61 4.70
C GLN A 302 26.73 5.08 4.27
N ILE A 303 26.30 5.96 5.19
CA ILE A 303 26.21 7.41 5.00
C ILE A 303 27.18 8.06 6.01
N LYS A 304 28.47 7.79 5.85
CA LYS A 304 29.52 8.53 6.55
C LYS A 304 29.99 9.66 5.63
N ASN A 305 30.00 10.86 6.19
CA ASN A 305 30.31 12.16 5.58
C ASN A 305 29.14 12.76 4.80
N ASP A 306 28.18 13.34 5.52
CA ASP A 306 27.93 14.79 5.45
C ASP A 306 26.79 15.13 6.43
N THR A 307 26.82 16.36 6.94
CA THR A 307 25.94 16.89 7.99
C THR A 307 24.46 16.61 7.76
N ILE A 308 23.94 15.57 8.41
CA ILE A 308 22.49 15.35 8.60
C ILE A 308 22.10 16.05 9.90
N SER A 309 21.50 17.23 9.81
CA SER A 309 20.78 17.83 10.93
C SER A 309 19.38 17.24 10.99
N THR A 310 19.06 16.55 12.09
CA THR A 310 17.71 16.14 12.50
C THR A 310 16.84 17.32 12.88
#